data_AF-X1SXS6-F1
#
_entry.id   AF-X1SXS6-F1
#
_cell.length_a   1.000
_cell.length_b   1.000
_cell.length_c   1.000
_cell.angle_alpha   90.00
_cell.angle_beta   90.00
_cell.angle_gamma   90.00
#
_symmetry.space_group_name_H-M   'P 1'
#
loop_
_entity.id
_entity.type
_entity.pdbx_description
1 polymer ?
#
loop_
_entity_poly.entity_id
_entity_poly.type
_entity_poly.pdbx_seq_one_letter_code
_entity_poly.pdbx_strand_id
1 'polypeptide(L)' 'PCPPYGTHRYFFKLFALNTTLDLDTSVKAADIEKEIEENILAKAQLVGLYRRQ' A
#
# COMPACT_ATOMS: atom_id res chain seq x y z
N PRO A 1 5.06 -12.46 -5.35
CA PRO A 1 5.25 -13.02 -3.99
C PRO A 1 6.38 -14.08 -3.99
N CYS A 2 7.50 -13.81 -3.31
CA CYS A 2 8.64 -14.73 -3.22
C CYS A 2 9.17 -14.78 -1.77
N PRO A 3 8.41 -15.38 -0.84
CA PRO A 3 8.85 -15.51 0.55
C PRO A 3 10.06 -16.46 0.61
N PRO A 4 11.16 -16.07 1.26
CA PRO A 4 12.33 -16.94 1.41
C PRO A 4 12.03 -18.12 2.34
N TYR A 5 11.21 -17.90 3.40
CA TYR A 5 10.81 -18.93 4.35
C TYR A 5 9.40 -18.63 4.89
N GLY A 6 8.63 -19.67 5.21
CA GLY A 6 7.34 -19.54 5.88
C GLY A 6 6.23 -18.87 5.06
N THR A 7 5.15 -18.50 5.74
CA THR A 7 4.00 -17.80 5.13
C THR A 7 4.13 -16.30 5.34
N HIS A 8 4.25 -15.55 4.25
CA HIS A 8 4.25 -14.08 4.30
C HIS A 8 2.82 -13.52 4.18
N ARG A 9 2.60 -12.39 4.84
CA ARG A 9 1.38 -11.58 4.74
C ARG A 9 1.64 -10.40 3.80
N TYR A 10 0.82 -10.26 2.77
CA TYR A 10 0.89 -9.18 1.79
C TYR A 10 -0.30 -8.26 2.02
N PHE A 11 -0.03 -7.03 2.43
CA PHE A 11 -1.04 -6.03 2.72
C PHE A 11 -1.24 -5.15 1.49
N PHE A 12 -2.43 -5.21 0.91
CA PHE A 12 -2.85 -4.35 -0.17
C PHE A 12 -3.72 -3.25 0.44
N LYS A 13 -3.21 -2.02 0.43
CA LYS A 13 -3.92 -0.84 0.94
C LYS A 13 -4.56 -0.10 -0.22
N LEU A 14 -5.82 0.29 -0.07
CA LEU A 14 -6.56 1.12 -1.02
C LEU A 14 -7.06 2.37 -0.30
N PHE A 15 -6.84 3.52 -0.92
CA PHE A 15 -7.19 4.82 -0.38
C PHE A 15 -8.09 5.56 -1.39
N ALA A 16 -9.18 6.14 -0.90
CA ALA A 16 -9.95 7.12 -1.65
C ALA A 16 -9.56 8.52 -1.17
N LEU A 17 -9.15 9.39 -2.09
CA LEU A 17 -8.70 10.74 -1.79
C LEU A 17 -9.68 11.77 -2.33
N ASN A 18 -9.76 12.93 -1.68
CA ASN A 18 -10.51 14.09 -2.16
C ASN A 18 -9.71 14.96 -3.15
N THR A 19 -8.44 14.63 -3.39
CA THR A 19 -7.52 15.38 -4.23
C THR A 19 -6.78 14.46 -5.21
N THR A 20 -6.22 15.04 -6.26
CA THR A 20 -5.30 14.37 -7.18
C THR A 20 -3.86 14.57 -6.71
N LEU A 21 -3.07 13.49 -6.75
CA LEU A 21 -1.65 13.54 -6.42
C LEU A 21 -0.82 13.81 -7.66
N ASP A 22 0.09 14.78 -7.58
CA ASP A 22 1.15 14.99 -8.56
C ASP A 22 2.47 14.50 -7.96
N LEU A 23 2.82 13.24 -8.27
CA LEU A 23 3.96 12.55 -7.69
C LEU A 23 4.92 12.09 -8.78
N ASP A 24 6.21 12.25 -8.52
CA ASP A 24 7.27 11.66 -9.35
C ASP A 24 7.23 10.12 -9.25
N THR A 25 7.58 9.45 -10.34
CA THR A 25 7.75 7.99 -10.42
C THR A 25 8.77 7.41 -9.42
N SER A 26 9.65 8.23 -8.86
CA SER A 26 10.68 7.83 -7.89
C SER A 26 10.21 7.84 -6.42
N VAL A 27 8.99 8.33 -6.14
CA VAL A 27 8.46 8.46 -4.78
C VAL A 27 8.26 7.10 -4.12
N LYS A 28 8.64 6.99 -2.83
CA LYS A 28 8.50 5.75 -2.05
C LYS A 28 7.13 5.69 -1.40
N ALA A 29 6.62 4.47 -1.19
CA ALA A 29 5.32 4.25 -0.57
C ALA A 29 5.14 4.97 0.79
N ALA A 30 6.19 5.07 1.61
CA ALA A 30 6.12 5.77 2.89
C ALA A 30 5.87 7.28 2.74
N ASP A 31 6.46 7.89 1.72
CA ASP A 31 6.28 9.32 1.43
C ASP A 31 4.87 9.57 0.90
N ILE A 32 4.36 8.67 0.05
CA ILE A 32 2.97 8.70 -0.42
C ILE A 32 2.02 8.62 0.77
N GLU A 33 2.19 7.65 1.66
CA GLU A 33 1.30 7.44 2.83
C GLU A 33 1.24 8.68 3.73
N LYS A 34 2.35 9.41 3.86
CA LYS A 34 2.41 10.66 4.63
C LYS A 34 1.71 11.81 3.91
N GLU A 35 1.94 11.98 2.61
CA GLU A 35 1.36 13.06 1.80
C GLU A 35 -0.16 12.94 1.70
N ILE A 36 -0.66 11.71 1.58
CA ILE A 36 -2.09 11.49 1.41
C ILE A 36 -2.87 11.62 2.72
N GLU A 37 -2.23 11.55 3.89
CA GLU A 37 -2.88 11.33 5.19
C GLU A 37 -4.04 12.30 5.49
N GLU A 38 -3.86 13.58 5.17
CA GLU A 38 -4.86 14.63 5.38
C GLU A 38 -6.01 14.63 4.35
N ASN A 39 -5.82 13.95 3.22
CA ASN A 39 -6.72 13.96 2.06
C ASN A 39 -7.58 12.69 1.93
N ILE A 40 -7.52 11.78 2.92
CA ILE A 40 -8.18 10.47 2.83
C ILE A 40 -9.66 10.57 3.21
N LEU A 41 -10.52 10.21 2.26
CA LEU A 41 -11.96 10.06 2.46
C LEU A 41 -12.32 8.66 2.97
N ALA A 42 -11.64 7.62 2.48
CA ALA A 42 -11.89 6.24 2.89
C ALA A 42 -10.63 5.37 2.74
N LYS A 43 -10.54 4.32 3.57
CA LYS A 43 -9.46 3.34 3.59
C LYS A 43 -10.05 1.93 3.48
N ALA A 44 -9.43 1.08 2.68
CA ALA A 44 -9.70 -0.35 2.64
C ALA A 44 -8.39 -1.13 2.62
N GLN A 45 -8.42 -2.36 3.14
CA GLN A 45 -7.25 -3.23 3.16
C GLN A 45 -7.64 -4.67 2.84
N LEU A 46 -6.87 -5.30 1.97
CA LEU A 46 -6.92 -6.73 1.71
C LEU A 46 -5.60 -7.37 2.17
N VAL A 47 -5.67 -8.53 2.82
CA VAL A 47 -4.48 -9.28 3.24
C VAL A 47 -4.42 -10.60 2.50
N GLY A 48 -3.39 -10.76 1.66
CA GLY A 48 -3.07 -12.01 1.00
C GLY A 48 -2.04 -12.81 1.78
N LEU A 49 -2.22 -14.14 1.85
CA LEU A 49 -1.22 -15.04 2.41
C LEU A 49 -0.55 -15.83 1.29
N TYR A 50 0.76 -15.97 1.33
CA TYR A 50 1.48 -16.83 0.41
C TYR A 50 2.68 -17.51 1.08
N ARG A 51 2.85 -18.79 0.80
CA ARG A 51 3.99 -19.61 1.20
C ARG A 51 4.55 -20.27 -0.05
N ARG A 52 5.86 -20.14 -0.26
CA ARG A 52 6.56 -20.86 -1.33
C ARG A 52 6.67 -22.34 -0.92
N GLN A 53 6.29 -23.24 -1.83
CA GLN A 53 6.56 -24.68 -1.70
C GLN A 53 7.98 -24.98 -2.16
#